data_AF-A0A7Y3DIY9-F1
#
_entry.id   AF-A0A7Y3DIY9-F1
#
_cell.length_a   1.000
_cell.length_b   1.000
_cell.length_c   1.000
_cell.angle_alpha   90.00
_cell.angle_beta   90.00
_cell.angle_gamma   90.00
#
_symmetry.space_group_name_H-M   'P 1'
#
loop_
_entity.id
_entity.type
_entity.pdbx_description
1 polymer ?
#
loop_
_entity_poly.entity_id
_entity_poly.type
_entity_poly.pdbx_seq_one_letter_code
_entity_poly.pdbx_strand_id
1 'polypeptide(L)' 'MGWRTKRRFSLLASLTLLMSLLPGLTGAPAGAAGPSVFINEIHYDNASTDTGEAVEIAGPAGTDLTDWSVVLY' A
#
# COMPACT_ATOMS: atom_id res chain seq x y z
N MET A 1 4.31 28.80 58.60
CA MET A 1 3.54 27.59 58.22
C MET A 1 2.28 28.03 57.48
N GLY A 2 2.12 27.67 56.20
CA GLY A 2 0.82 27.71 55.52
C GLY A 2 0.66 28.64 54.31
N TRP A 3 1.42 28.45 53.23
CA TRP A 3 1.08 29.01 51.91
C TRP A 3 0.26 27.95 51.16
N ARG A 4 -1.04 28.16 50.95
CA ARG A 4 -1.88 27.29 50.10
C ARG A 4 -2.25 28.01 48.81
N THR A 5 -1.58 27.61 47.74
CA THR A 5 -1.74 28.12 46.38
C THR A 5 -2.92 27.46 45.65
N LYS A 6 -3.47 28.21 44.70
CA LYS A 6 -4.79 28.10 44.06
C LYS A 6 -5.01 26.79 43.31
N ARG A 7 -6.13 26.11 43.61
CA ARG A 7 -6.66 24.98 42.83
C ARG A 7 -7.36 25.49 41.57
N ARG A 8 -6.66 25.63 40.45
CA ARG A 8 -7.25 25.86 39.12
C ARG A 8 -6.39 25.23 38.01
N PHE A 9 -6.19 23.92 38.06
CA PHE A 9 -5.46 23.17 37.03
C PHE A 9 -6.07 21.78 36.85
N SER A 10 -7.36 21.68 36.48
CA SER A 10 -7.99 20.35 36.34
C SER A 10 -8.98 20.19 35.19
N LEU A 11 -9.12 21.15 34.26
CA LEU A 11 -9.93 20.94 33.05
C LEU A 11 -9.11 20.57 31.80
N LEU A 12 -7.82 20.88 31.75
CA LEU A 12 -6.98 20.63 30.56
C LEU A 12 -6.38 19.22 30.51
N ALA A 13 -6.29 18.52 31.64
CA ALA A 13 -5.76 17.16 31.71
C ALA A 13 -6.78 16.08 31.27
N SER A 14 -8.06 16.43 31.21
CA SER A 14 -9.17 15.50 30.92
C SER A 14 -9.37 15.29 29.42
N LEU A 15 -8.99 16.27 28.58
CA LEU A 15 -9.25 16.25 27.14
C LEU A 15 -8.17 15.47 26.36
N THR A 16 -6.94 15.44 26.87
CA THR A 16 -5.83 14.64 26.28
C THR A 16 -5.95 13.15 26.59
N LEU A 17 -6.59 12.76 27.69
CA LEU A 17 -6.79 11.35 28.06
C LEU A 17 -7.86 10.65 27.19
N LEU A 18 -8.78 11.42 26.59
CA LEU A 18 -9.86 10.87 25.75
C LEU A 18 -9.42 10.58 24.31
N MET A 19 -8.33 11.20 23.84
CA MET A 19 -7.76 10.97 22.50
C MET A 19 -6.70 9.84 22.45
N SER A 20 -6.25 9.32 23.59
CA SER A 20 -5.29 8.21 23.65
C SER A 20 -5.94 6.81 23.71
N LEU A 21 -7.27 6.71 23.74
CA LEU A 21 -7.99 5.43 23.91
C LEU A 21 -8.51 4.82 22.59
N LEU A 22 -8.14 5.37 21.44
CA LEU A 22 -8.47 4.85 20.11
C LEU A 22 -7.20 4.60 19.28
N PRO A 23 -6.35 3.62 19.64
CA PRO A 23 -5.31 3.14 18.73
C PRO A 23 -5.98 2.35 17.60
N GLY A 24 -6.61 3.06 16.68
CA GLY A 24 -7.36 2.47 15.57
C GLY A 24 -7.85 3.49 14.53
N LEU A 25 -7.68 4.80 14.76
CA LEU A 25 -8.10 5.83 13.81
C LEU A 25 -7.01 6.19 12.77
N THR A 26 -5.81 5.64 12.89
CA THR A 26 -4.86 5.63 11.77
C THR A 26 -5.30 4.51 10.85
N GLY A 27 -6.23 4.80 9.94
CA GLY A 27 -6.57 3.88 8.86
C GLY A 27 -5.27 3.35 8.27
N ALA A 28 -5.12 2.02 8.24
CA ALA A 28 -4.01 1.41 7.52
C ALA A 28 -3.96 2.07 6.13
N PRO A 29 -2.77 2.37 5.57
CA PRO A 29 -2.73 2.81 4.18
C PRO A 29 -3.52 1.76 3.40
N ALA A 30 -4.63 2.18 2.77
CA ALA A 30 -5.32 1.34 1.82
C ALA A 30 -4.21 0.93 0.86
N GLY A 31 -3.81 -0.35 0.91
CA GLY A 31 -2.67 -0.83 0.13
C GLY A 31 -2.94 -0.36 -1.28
N ALA A 32 -2.11 0.57 -1.76
CA ALA A 32 -2.30 1.13 -3.09
C ALA A 32 -2.35 -0.09 -4.01
N ALA A 33 -3.54 -0.38 -4.53
CA ALA A 33 -3.70 -1.51 -5.41
C ALA A 33 -2.75 -1.22 -6.57
N GLY A 34 -1.63 -1.94 -6.60
CA GLY A 34 -0.68 -1.81 -7.70
C GLY A 34 -1.42 -2.04 -9.01
N PRO A 35 -0.86 -1.61 -10.15
CA PRO A 35 -1.47 -1.88 -11.44
C PRO A 35 -1.80 -3.38 -11.52
N SER A 36 -3.02 -3.70 -11.93
CA SER A 36 -3.46 -5.09 -12.18
C SER A 36 -2.51 -5.76 -13.17
N VAL A 37 -2.44 -7.10 -13.18
CA VAL A 37 -1.60 -7.85 -14.13
C VAL A 37 -1.87 -7.40 -15.57
N PHE A 38 -0.82 -7.03 -16.30
CA PHE A 38 -0.90 -6.58 -17.69
C PHE A 38 0.38 -6.91 -18.48
N ILE A 39 0.29 -6.87 -19.81
CA ILE A 39 1.46 -6.97 -20.70
C ILE A 39 2.16 -5.61 -20.72
N ASN A 40 3.37 -5.55 -20.18
CA ASN A 40 4.16 -4.31 -20.10
C ASN A 40 4.93 -4.04 -21.38
N GLU A 41 5.50 -5.09 -21.98
CA GLU A 41 6.35 -4.99 -23.17
C GLU A 41 6.22 -6.23 -24.05
N ILE A 42 6.44 -6.03 -25.36
CA ILE A 42 6.56 -7.08 -26.36
C ILE A 42 7.88 -6.82 -27.11
N HIS A 43 8.84 -7.73 -26.95
CA HIS A 43 10.03 -7.78 -27.80
C HIS A 43 9.67 -8.47 -29.11
N TYR A 44 9.57 -7.70 -30.18
CA TYR A 44 9.19 -8.17 -31.52
C TYR A 44 10.32 -7.89 -32.52
N ASP A 45 10.71 -8.89 -33.31
CA ASP A 45 11.70 -8.73 -34.38
C ASP A 45 11.05 -8.91 -35.76
N ASN A 46 10.89 -7.81 -36.48
CA ASN A 46 10.23 -7.82 -37.79
C ASN A 46 11.14 -8.27 -38.95
N ALA A 47 12.44 -8.53 -38.71
CA ALA A 47 13.43 -8.71 -39.78
C ALA A 47 14.20 -10.04 -39.74
N SER A 48 13.95 -10.93 -38.76
CA SER A 48 14.69 -12.20 -38.62
C SER A 48 13.81 -13.43 -38.35
N THR A 49 14.42 -14.54 -37.93
CA THR A 49 13.83 -15.88 -37.76
C THR A 49 13.04 -16.05 -36.46
N ASP A 50 12.24 -15.06 -36.05
CA ASP A 50 11.45 -15.05 -34.80
C ASP A 50 12.26 -15.54 -33.58
N THR A 51 13.55 -15.16 -33.51
CA THR A 51 14.49 -15.67 -32.51
C THR A 51 14.83 -14.56 -31.50
N GLY A 52 14.63 -14.84 -30.22
CA GLY A 52 14.88 -13.87 -29.14
C GLY A 52 13.70 -12.95 -28.85
N GLU A 53 12.50 -13.30 -29.31
CA GLU A 53 11.27 -12.61 -28.96
C GLU A 53 10.78 -12.97 -27.55
N ALA A 54 10.09 -12.03 -26.91
CA ALA A 54 9.60 -12.18 -25.54
C ALA A 54 8.39 -11.28 -25.25
N VAL A 55 7.60 -11.68 -24.24
CA VAL A 55 6.56 -10.86 -23.62
C VAL A 55 6.92 -10.60 -22.16
N GLU A 56 6.80 -9.35 -21.72
CA GLU A 56 6.96 -8.97 -20.32
C GLU A 56 5.59 -8.79 -19.65
N ILE A 57 5.41 -9.43 -18.50
CA ILE A 57 4.20 -9.32 -17.67
C ILE A 57 4.56 -8.55 -16.40
N ALA A 58 3.83 -7.46 -16.13
CA ALA A 58 3.96 -6.69 -14.90
C ALA A 58 2.67 -6.82 -14.06
N GLY A 59 2.85 -6.81 -12.74
CA GLY A 59 1.74 -6.89 -11.79
C GLY A 59 2.23 -6.69 -10.35
N PRO A 60 1.32 -6.73 -9.37
CA PRO A 60 1.68 -6.61 -7.97
C PRO A 60 2.69 -7.69 -7.54
N ALA A 61 3.62 -7.35 -6.65
CA ALA A 61 4.58 -8.32 -6.13
C ALA A 61 3.86 -9.48 -5.43
N GLY A 62 4.30 -10.72 -5.70
CA GLY A 62 3.68 -11.91 -5.16
C GLY A 62 2.37 -12.32 -5.85
N THR A 63 2.04 -11.72 -7.01
CA THR A 63 0.97 -12.24 -7.87
C THR A 63 1.26 -13.69 -8.21
N ASP A 64 0.31 -14.56 -7.89
CA ASP A 64 0.34 -15.96 -8.30
C ASP A 64 -0.20 -16.07 -9.73
N LEU A 65 0.64 -16.56 -10.64
CA LEU A 65 0.30 -16.80 -12.04
C LEU A 65 0.06 -18.29 -12.32
N THR A 66 -0.09 -19.12 -11.27
CA THR A 66 -0.44 -20.52 -11.42
C THR A 66 -1.74 -20.64 -12.23
N ASP A 67 -1.75 -21.55 -13.21
CA ASP A 67 -2.85 -21.80 -14.15
C ASP A 67 -3.18 -20.63 -15.12
N TRP A 68 -2.36 -19.58 -15.17
CA TRP A 68 -2.46 -18.56 -16.22
C TRP A 68 -1.77 -19.05 -17.50
N SER A 69 -2.27 -18.57 -18.64
CA SER A 69 -1.63 -18.78 -19.94
C SER A 69 -1.57 -17.48 -20.71
N VAL A 70 -0.46 -17.28 -21.42
CA VAL A 70 -0.37 -16.31 -22.50
C VAL A 70 -0.75 -17.04 -23.78
N VAL A 71 -1.81 -16.58 -24.44
CA VAL A 71 -2.29 -17.15 -25.71
C VAL A 71 -2.07 -16.13 -26.80
N LEU A 72 -1.27 -16.50 -27.80
CA LEU A 72 -0.93 -15.69 -28.97
C LEU A 72 -1.69 -16.23 -30.20
N TYR A 73 -2.12 -15.34 -31.10
CA TYR A 73 -2.86 -15.65 -32.32
C TYR A 73 -2.25 -14.97 -33.54
#